data_AF-A0A2E0JKQ5-F1
#
_entry.id   AF-A0A2E0JKQ5-F1
#
_cell.length_a   1.000
_cell.length_b   1.000
_cell.length_c   1.000
_cell.angle_alpha   90.00
_cell.angle_beta   90.00
_cell.angle_gamma   90.00
#
_symmetry.space_group_name_H-M   'P 1'
#
loop_
_entity.id
_entity.type
_entity.pdbx_description
1 polymer ?
#
loop_
_entity_poly.entity_id
_entity_poly.type
_entity_poly.pdbx_seq_one_letter_code
_entity_poly.pdbx_strand_id
1 'polypeptide(L)' 'MVGDDEGKMRAHDSWTPDASLMSDAGRPMFRIDTTLDEPIRTSILCGRCANIDWIEGKKPSQFTCPSCGIELWYSEEE' A
#
# COMPACT_ATOMS: atom_id res chain seq x y z
N MET A 1 10.24 -44.17 -23.80
CA MET A 1 10.17 -42.72 -24.01
C MET A 1 9.50 -42.17 -22.77
N VAL A 2 10.28 -41.60 -21.86
CA VAL A 2 9.75 -40.98 -20.62
C VAL A 2 9.77 -39.49 -20.85
N GLY A 3 8.63 -38.84 -20.64
CA GLY A 3 8.51 -37.39 -20.69
C GLY A 3 7.07 -36.92 -20.65
N ASP A 4 6.26 -37.53 -19.78
CA ASP A 4 5.01 -36.92 -19.32
C ASP A 4 5.33 -35.64 -18.55
N ASP A 5 4.57 -34.60 -18.90
CA ASP A 5 4.02 -33.56 -18.02
C ASP A 5 4.98 -32.90 -17.03
N GLU A 6 5.20 -31.59 -17.18
CA GLU A 6 4.89 -30.63 -16.11
C GLU A 6 5.05 -29.20 -16.64
N GLY A 7 4.00 -28.73 -17.33
CA GLY A 7 3.73 -27.32 -17.47
C GLY A 7 3.38 -26.74 -16.09
N LYS A 8 4.38 -26.23 -15.36
CA LYS A 8 4.14 -25.46 -14.13
C LYS A 8 4.95 -24.17 -14.13
N MET A 9 4.56 -23.25 -15.02
CA MET A 9 4.84 -21.83 -14.84
C MET A 9 3.84 -21.28 -13.82
N ARG A 10 4.10 -21.52 -12.54
CA ARG A 10 3.36 -20.90 -11.44
C ARG A 10 4.28 -19.96 -10.69
N ALA A 11 4.05 -18.66 -10.84
CA ALA A 11 4.03 -17.67 -9.75
C ALA A 11 3.98 -16.26 -10.36
N HIS A 12 2.81 -15.85 -10.82
CA HIS A 12 2.55 -14.47 -11.18
C HIS A 12 1.41 -13.96 -10.29
N ASP A 13 1.58 -13.97 -8.96
CA ASP A 13 0.59 -13.32 -8.07
C ASP A 13 1.04 -13.04 -6.62
N SER A 14 2.33 -13.05 -6.29
CA SER A 14 2.76 -12.80 -4.89
C SER A 14 3.53 -11.51 -4.75
N TRP A 15 3.13 -10.47 -5.48
CA TRP A 15 3.67 -9.14 -5.21
C TRP A 15 3.04 -8.62 -3.92
N THR A 16 3.85 -8.57 -2.86
CA THR A 16 3.53 -7.93 -1.58
C THR A 16 4.59 -6.85 -1.34
N PRO A 17 4.18 -5.60 -1.03
CA PRO A 17 5.15 -4.54 -0.83
C PRO A 17 5.98 -4.84 0.42
N ASP A 18 7.30 -4.90 0.23
CA ASP A 18 8.26 -5.15 1.31
C ASP A 18 8.15 -4.04 2.36
N ALA A 19 7.73 -4.40 3.58
CA ALA A 19 7.63 -3.50 4.72
C ALA A 19 9.03 -3.27 5.32
N SER A 20 9.96 -2.78 4.52
CA SER A 20 11.25 -2.33 5.00
C SER A 20 11.07 -1.02 5.76
N LEU A 21 11.56 -0.98 7.02
CA LEU A 21 11.73 0.24 7.79
C LEU A 21 12.65 1.18 7.01
N MET A 22 12.03 2.09 6.25
CA MET A 22 12.77 3.11 5.55
C MET A 22 13.35 4.06 6.60
N SER A 23 14.60 4.48 6.42
CA SER A 23 15.28 5.40 7.32
C SER A 23 14.50 6.72 7.36
N ASP A 24 14.24 7.22 8.56
CA ASP A 24 13.47 8.45 8.80
C ASP A 24 14.17 9.65 8.11
N ALA A 25 13.58 10.15 7.02
CA ALA A 25 14.08 11.27 6.25
C ALA A 25 13.52 12.63 6.75
N GLY A 26 13.04 12.71 8.00
CA GLY A 26 12.51 13.94 8.58
C GLY A 26 11.09 14.32 8.13
N ARG A 27 10.35 13.37 7.53
CA ARG A 27 8.93 13.51 7.16
C ARG A 27 8.16 12.26 7.56
N PRO A 28 6.88 12.36 7.98
CA PRO A 28 6.05 11.18 8.22
C PRO A 28 6.01 10.34 6.95
N MET A 29 6.59 9.15 6.99
CA MET A 29 6.51 8.21 5.88
C MET A 29 5.14 7.53 5.86
N PHE A 30 4.62 7.34 4.67
CA PHE A 30 3.37 6.63 4.42
C PHE A 30 3.43 5.99 3.04
N ARG A 31 2.76 4.86 2.85
CA ARG A 31 2.53 4.26 1.52
C ARG A 31 1.06 4.32 1.20
N ILE A 32 0.76 4.58 -0.06
CA ILE A 32 -0.60 4.66 -0.58
C ILE A 32 -0.65 3.80 -1.82
N ASP A 33 -1.36 2.69 -1.74
CA ASP A 33 -1.57 1.79 -2.85
C ASP A 33 -3.02 1.93 -3.30
N THR A 34 -3.25 2.35 -4.54
CA THR A 34 -4.59 2.43 -5.13
C THR A 34 -4.75 1.28 -6.10
N THR A 35 -5.78 0.47 -5.89
CA THR A 35 -6.12 -0.60 -6.83
C THR A 35 -6.64 0.00 -8.13
N LEU A 36 -6.14 -0.50 -9.26
CA LEU A 36 -6.53 -0.10 -10.61
C LEU A 36 -7.75 -0.89 -11.12
N ASP A 37 -8.01 -2.06 -10.53
CA ASP A 37 -9.13 -2.93 -10.85
C ASP A 37 -10.32 -2.70 -9.91
N GLU A 38 -11.54 -2.83 -10.42
CA GLU A 38 -12.76 -2.67 -9.63
C GLU A 38 -12.93 -3.80 -8.61
N PRO A 39 -13.25 -3.48 -7.33
CA PRO A 39 -13.55 -2.16 -6.80
C PRO A 39 -12.29 -1.32 -6.52
N ILE A 40 -12.28 -0.06 -7.01
CA ILE A 40 -11.20 0.90 -6.74
C ILE A 40 -11.18 1.20 -5.25
N ARG A 41 -10.14 0.75 -4.57
CA ARG A 41 -9.86 1.03 -3.16
C ARG A 41 -8.42 1.49 -2.98
N THR A 42 -8.23 2.37 -2.02
CA THR A 42 -6.92 2.88 -1.64
C THR A 42 -6.55 2.34 -0.25
N SER A 43 -5.44 1.61 -0.14
CA SER A 43 -4.83 1.27 1.15
C SER A 43 -3.78 2.30 1.54
N ILE A 44 -3.77 2.66 2.81
CA ILE A 44 -2.91 3.68 3.38
C ILE A 44 -2.15 3.06 4.54
N LEU A 45 -0.85 2.87 4.37
CA LEU A 45 0.05 2.39 5.40
C LEU A 45 0.73 3.58 6.08
N CYS A 46 0.50 3.73 7.38
CA CYS A 46 1.23 4.67 8.21
C CYS A 46 2.64 4.13 8.51
N GLY A 47 3.69 4.81 8.06
CA GLY A 47 5.08 4.43 8.35
C GLY A 47 5.52 4.63 9.80
N ARG A 48 4.73 5.36 10.62
CA ARG A 48 5.05 5.60 12.04
C ARG A 48 4.56 4.52 12.99
N CYS A 49 3.36 4.00 12.77
CA CYS A 49 2.75 2.97 13.63
C CYS A 49 2.44 1.66 12.90
N ALA A 50 2.74 1.58 11.60
CA ALA A 50 2.41 0.46 10.73
C ALA A 50 0.91 0.14 10.63
N ASN A 51 0.02 1.10 10.93
CA ASN A 51 -1.43 0.93 10.72
C ASN A 51 -1.77 0.97 9.24
N ILE A 52 -2.65 0.09 8.78
CA ILE A 52 -3.16 0.06 7.41
C ILE A 52 -4.65 0.38 7.44
N ASP A 53 -5.03 1.47 6.78
CA ASP A 53 -6.42 1.85 6.55
C ASP A 53 -6.82 1.62 5.10
N TRP A 54 -8.08 1.24 4.90
CA TRP A 54 -8.65 1.04 3.57
C TRP A 54 -9.76 2.06 3.35
N ILE A 55 -9.67 2.78 2.23
CA ILE A 55 -10.67 3.77 1.81
C ILE A 55 -11.24 3.30 0.46
N GLU A 56 -12.56 3.35 0.34
CA GLU A 56 -13.23 3.12 -0.94
C GLU A 56 -13.09 4.35 -1.83
N GLY A 57 -12.62 4.16 -3.07
CA GLY A 57 -12.39 5.25 -4.02
C GLY A 57 -10.92 5.64 -4.16
N LYS A 58 -10.69 6.91 -4.48
CA LYS A 58 -9.35 7.48 -4.76
C LYS A 58 -8.68 7.97 -3.48
N LYS A 59 -7.36 8.22 -3.57
CA LYS A 59 -6.57 8.87 -2.51
C LYS A 59 -7.24 10.19 -2.04
N PRO A 60 -7.52 10.36 -0.73
CA PRO A 60 -8.09 11.59 -0.20
C PRO A 60 -7.05 12.73 -0.17
N SER A 61 -7.52 13.98 -0.22
CA SER A 61 -6.64 15.17 -0.20
C SER A 61 -5.86 15.31 1.11
N GLN A 62 -6.44 14.89 2.23
CA GLN A 62 -5.73 14.79 3.52
C GLN A 62 -6.01 13.44 4.16
N PHE A 63 -5.05 12.95 4.94
CA PHE A 63 -5.26 11.75 5.74
C PHE A 63 -4.49 11.79 7.04
N THR A 64 -5.20 11.52 8.12
CA THR A 64 -4.65 11.38 9.47
C THR A 64 -4.80 9.93 9.89
N CYS A 65 -3.72 9.34 10.40
CA CYS A 65 -3.76 7.97 10.87
C CYS A 65 -4.67 7.86 12.11
N PRO A 66 -5.74 7.05 12.07
CA PRO A 66 -6.65 6.86 13.22
C PRO A 66 -5.98 6.12 14.38
N SER A 67 -4.90 5.39 14.14
CA SER A 67 -4.18 4.63 15.17
C SER A 67 -3.25 5.48 16.02
N CYS A 68 -2.43 6.34 15.39
CA CYS A 68 -1.44 7.16 16.10
C CYS A 68 -1.70 8.68 16.06
N GLY A 69 -2.77 9.11 15.37
CA GLY A 69 -3.17 10.51 15.25
C GLY A 69 -2.19 11.38 14.45
N ILE A 70 -1.21 10.79 13.76
CA ILE A 70 -0.28 11.58 12.95
C ILE A 70 -0.92 11.93 11.60
N GLU A 71 -0.79 13.20 11.22
CA GLU A 71 -1.09 13.63 9.86
C GLU A 71 -0.05 13.04 8.92
N LEU A 72 -0.49 12.17 8.00
CA LEU A 72 0.40 11.57 7.01
C LEU A 72 0.65 12.55 5.88
N TRP A 73 -0.42 13.09 5.30
CA TRP A 73 -0.35 14.16 4.32
C TRP A 73 -1.55 15.09 4.44
N TYR A 74 -1.32 16.31 3.99
CA TYR A 74 -2.33 17.32 3.75
C TYR A 74 -2.00 17.95 2.40
N SER A 75 -2.90 17.80 1.42
CA SER A 75 -2.86 18.55 0.18
C SER A 75 -3.74 19.79 0.35
N GLU A 76 -3.09 20.92 0.62
CA GLU A 76 -3.67 22.24 0.37
C GLU A 76 -3.73 22.38 -1.16
N GLU A 77 -4.87 22.05 -1.79
CA GLU A 77 -5.08 22.38 -3.20
C GLU A 77 -5.27 23.91 -3.29
N GLU A 78 -4.31 24.61 -3.92
CA GLU A 78 -4.42 26.00 -4.40
C GLU A 78 -5.10 26.03 -5.79
#